data_AF-A0A1X7SUJ8-F1
#
_entry.id   AF-A0A1X7SUJ8-F1
#
_cell.length_a   1.000
_cell.length_b   1.000
_cell.length_c   1.000
_cell.angle_alpha   90.00
_cell.angle_beta   90.00
_cell.angle_gamma   90.00
#
_symmetry.space_group_name_H-M   'P 1'
#
loop_
_entity.id
_entity.type
_entity.pdbx_description
1 polymer ?
#
loop_
_entity_poly.entity_id
_entity_poly.type
_entity_poly.pdbx_seq_one_letter_code
_entity_poly.pdbx_strand_id
1 'polypeptide(L)'
;MATKPSSSSSPGFLKLEEQLTCPVCLDHYTNPKTLPCLHSFCEHCLEGLPLDKKNETYYLSCPTCRHCTELPEEGAGAFPVAFHLNNLKEMYSAMENNAVKKTEVLPNPQEATCSDHGKPLELFCETCDT
;
A
#
# COMPACT_ATOMS: atom_id res chain seq x y z
N MET A 1 -6.30 20.85 6.86
CA MET A 1 -5.59 19.56 6.93
C MET A 1 -6.43 18.56 6.17
N ALA A 2 -5.91 17.98 5.10
CA ALA A 2 -6.67 17.09 4.21
C ALA A 2 -6.86 15.72 4.88
N THR A 3 -8.11 15.37 5.18
CA THR A 3 -8.50 14.02 5.60
C THR A 3 -8.44 13.12 4.37
N LYS A 4 -7.52 12.15 4.35
CA LYS A 4 -7.47 11.12 3.31
C LYS A 4 -8.77 10.30 3.36
N PRO A 5 -9.37 9.93 2.22
CA PRO A 5 -10.59 9.14 2.21
C PRO A 5 -10.30 7.75 2.78
N SER A 6 -11.05 7.38 3.81
CA SER A 6 -11.08 6.04 4.39
C SER A 6 -11.84 5.12 3.44
N SER A 7 -11.09 4.43 2.57
CA SER A 7 -11.59 3.38 1.69
C SER A 7 -12.02 2.17 2.53
N SER A 8 -13.27 1.73 2.38
CA SER A 8 -13.80 0.51 2.98
C SER A 8 -13.21 -0.71 2.26
N SER A 9 -11.96 -1.04 2.57
CA SER A 9 -11.24 -2.17 1.98
C SER A 9 -11.74 -3.48 2.59
N SER A 10 -12.14 -4.45 1.76
CA SER A 10 -12.46 -5.80 2.23
C SER A 10 -11.23 -6.42 2.93
N PRO A 11 -11.38 -7.31 3.93
CA PRO A 11 -10.27 -7.79 4.76
C PRO A 11 -9.10 -8.44 3.98
N GLY A 12 -9.35 -8.97 2.77
CA GLY A 12 -8.30 -9.47 1.88
C GLY A 12 -7.43 -8.39 1.23
N PHE A 13 -7.94 -7.16 1.07
CA PHE A 13 -7.21 -6.06 0.43
C PHE A 13 -6.18 -5.42 1.36
N LEU A 14 -6.53 -5.25 2.64
CA LEU A 14 -5.59 -4.74 3.66
C LEU A 14 -4.35 -5.63 3.74
N LYS A 15 -4.57 -6.94 3.68
CA LYS A 15 -3.48 -7.91 3.74
C LYS A 15 -2.53 -7.82 2.56
N LEU A 16 -3.06 -7.53 1.38
CA LEU A 16 -2.26 -7.37 0.16
C LEU A 16 -1.51 -6.02 0.14
N GLU A 17 -2.14 -4.95 0.62
CA GLU A 17 -1.51 -3.64 0.75
C GLU A 17 -0.29 -3.69 1.69
N GLU A 18 -0.39 -4.42 2.81
CA GLU A 18 0.75 -4.69 3.69
C GLU A 18 1.91 -5.39 2.96
N GLN A 19 1.63 -6.31 2.02
CA GLN A 19 2.68 -7.00 1.24
C GLN A 19 3.32 -6.11 0.16
N LEU A 20 2.66 -5.02 -0.22
CA LEU A 20 3.13 -4.06 -1.23
C LEU A 20 3.82 -2.84 -0.62
N THR A 21 3.93 -2.80 0.71
CA THR A 21 4.48 -1.68 1.46
C THR A 21 5.93 -1.96 1.85
N CYS A 22 6.81 -1.01 1.57
CA CYS A 22 8.20 -1.08 1.99
C CYS A 22 8.31 -0.83 3.50
N PRO A 23 9.00 -1.70 4.27
CA PRO A 23 9.10 -1.56 5.71
C PRO A 23 10.01 -0.39 6.18
N VAL A 24 10.68 0.30 5.25
CA VAL A 24 11.59 1.43 5.56
C VAL A 24 10.87 2.77 5.40
N CYS A 25 10.32 3.06 4.21
CA CYS A 25 9.57 4.30 3.99
C CYS A 25 8.10 4.21 4.42
N LEU A 26 7.57 3.00 4.66
CA LEU A 26 6.16 2.74 4.97
C LEU A 26 5.19 3.16 3.85
N ASP A 27 5.71 3.26 2.63
CA ASP A 27 4.98 3.54 1.40
C ASP A 27 5.09 2.36 0.42
N HIS A 28 4.29 2.38 -0.64
CA HIS A 28 4.36 1.35 -1.68
C HIS A 28 5.75 1.25 -2.31
N TYR A 29 6.17 0.00 -2.58
CA TYR A 29 7.44 -0.25 -3.23
C TYR A 29 7.61 0.55 -4.53
N THR A 30 8.79 1.19 -4.64
CA THR A 30 9.23 1.95 -5.80
C THR A 30 10.62 1.44 -6.18
N ASN A 31 10.74 0.87 -7.38
CA ASN A 31 11.93 0.16 -7.86
C ASN A 31 12.52 -0.81 -6.80
N PRO A 32 11.75 -1.82 -6.35
CA PRO A 32 12.16 -2.66 -5.23
C PRO A 32 13.36 -3.54 -5.59
N LYS A 33 14.35 -3.55 -4.72
CA LYS A 33 15.59 -4.31 -4.81
C LYS A 33 15.62 -5.40 -3.76
N THR A 34 16.04 -6.60 -4.14
CA THR A 34 16.09 -7.78 -3.26
C THR A 34 17.51 -8.04 -2.80
N LEU A 35 17.71 -8.04 -1.49
CA LEU A 35 18.98 -8.42 -0.87
C LEU A 35 19.19 -9.95 -0.93
N PRO A 36 20.42 -10.47 -0.76
CA PRO A 36 20.70 -11.90 -0.71
C PRO A 36 19.93 -12.66 0.38
N CYS A 37 19.51 -11.97 1.44
CA CYS A 37 18.63 -12.53 2.47
C CYS A 37 17.14 -12.61 2.06
N LEU A 38 16.81 -12.36 0.79
CA LEU A 38 15.47 -12.39 0.19
C LEU A 38 14.47 -11.36 0.73
N HIS A 39 14.95 -10.29 1.34
CA HIS A 39 14.10 -9.15 1.73
C HIS A 39 14.23 -8.03 0.70
N SER A 40 13.11 -7.40 0.37
CA SER A 40 13.04 -6.34 -0.63
C SER A 40 12.75 -4.98 -0.01
N PHE A 41 13.38 -3.95 -0.56
CA PHE A 41 13.28 -2.55 -0.14
C PHE A 41 13.28 -1.64 -1.37
N CYS A 42 12.75 -0.43 -1.29
CA CYS A 42 12.91 0.54 -2.38
C CYS A 42 14.41 0.84 -2.61
N GLU A 43 14.82 1.07 -3.86
CA GLU A 43 16.21 1.44 -4.18
C GLU A 43 16.68 2.65 -3.35
N HIS A 44 15.93 3.75 -3.36
CA HIS A 44 16.23 4.95 -2.56
C HIS A 44 16.28 4.69 -1.05
N CYS A 45 15.52 3.70 -0.55
CA CYS A 45 15.55 3.33 0.86
C CYS A 45 16.86 2.62 1.20
N LEU A 46 17.37 1.75 0.31
CA LEU A 46 18.66 1.08 0.48
C LEU A 46 19.82 2.07 0.40
N GLU A 47 19.75 3.04 -0.51
CA GLU A 47 20.75 4.10 -0.66
C GLU A 47 20.86 4.99 0.59
N GLY A 48 19.75 5.15 1.32
CA GLY A 48 19.70 5.90 2.58
C GLY A 48 20.11 5.10 3.83
N LEU A 49 20.40 3.81 3.72
CA LEU A 49 20.80 2.99 4.88
C LEU A 49 22.23 3.31 5.33
N PRO A 50 22.52 3.21 6.64
CA PRO A 50 23.89 3.32 7.12
C PRO A 50 24.73 2.18 6.55
N LEU A 51 25.94 2.53 6.09
CA LEU A 51 26.91 1.60 5.55
C LEU A 51 28.07 1.40 6.53
N ASP A 52 28.42 0.13 6.75
CA ASP A 52 29.62 -0.28 7.46
C ASP A 52 30.77 -0.42 6.46
N LYS A 53 31.83 0.38 6.63
CA LYS A 53 33.05 0.24 5.82
C LYS A 53 34.02 -0.70 6.51
N LYS A 54 34.43 -1.76 5.82
CA LYS A 54 35.51 -2.65 6.27
C LYS A 54 36.54 -2.75 5.15
N ASN A 55 37.78 -2.36 5.45
CA ASN A 55 38.83 -2.20 4.46
C ASN A 55 38.40 -1.22 3.35
N GLU A 56 38.07 -1.74 2.16
CA GLU A 56 37.66 -0.98 0.97
C GLU A 56 36.26 -1.37 0.47
N THR A 57 35.59 -2.29 1.17
CA THR A 57 34.23 -2.74 0.85
C THR A 57 33.20 -2.13 1.80
N TYR A 58 32.02 -1.83 1.26
CA TYR A 58 30.89 -1.32 2.01
C TYR A 58 29.89 -2.44 2.27
N TYR A 59 29.31 -2.47 3.46
CA TYR A 59 28.30 -3.44 3.85
C TYR A 59 27.05 -2.71 4.32
N LEU A 60 25.88 -3.26 4.01
CA LEU A 60 24.59 -2.80 4.51
C LEU A 60 23.95 -3.88 5.37
N SER A 61 23.31 -3.48 6.46
CA SER A 61 22.54 -4.38 7.32
C SER A 61 21.07 -4.37 6.91
N CYS A 62 20.51 -5.54 6.60
CA CYS A 62 19.08 -5.68 6.32
C CYS A 62 18.23 -5.18 7.51
N PRO A 63 17.28 -4.24 7.30
CA PRO A 63 16.38 -3.75 8.35
C PRO A 63 15.51 -4.84 8.98
N THR A 64 15.15 -5.89 8.22
CA THR A 64 14.24 -6.95 8.67
C THR A 64 14.93 -8.05 9.46
N CYS A 65 16.06 -8.56 8.97
CA CYS A 65 16.72 -9.74 9.56
C CYS A 65 18.15 -9.50 10.02
N ARG A 66 18.67 -8.26 9.90
CA ARG A 66 20.04 -7.87 10.28
C ARG A 66 21.16 -8.59 9.52
N HIS A 67 20.83 -9.31 8.45
CA HIS A 67 21.83 -9.91 7.58
C HIS A 67 22.69 -8.83 6.91
N CYS A 68 24.01 -8.96 7.04
CA CYS A 68 24.97 -8.03 6.44
C CYS A 68 25.26 -8.45 5.01
N THR A 69 25.01 -7.54 4.07
CA THR A 69 25.21 -7.74 2.64
C THR A 69 26.31 -6.83 2.14
N GLU A 70 27.22 -7.34 1.33
CA GLU A 70 28.20 -6.51 0.62
C GLU A 70 27.49 -5.65 -0.43
N LEU A 71 27.79 -4.35 -0.43
CA LEU A 71 27.27 -3.41 -1.40
C LEU A 71 28.07 -3.55 -2.71
N PRO A 72 27.41 -3.80 -3.86
CA PRO A 72 28.08 -3.80 -5.16
C PRO A 72 28.78 -2.47 -5.45
N GLU A 73 29.81 -2.49 -6.30
CA GLU A 73 30.51 -1.26 -6.72
C GLU A 73 29.58 -0.24 -7.40
N GLU A 74 28.56 -0.74 -8.09
CA GLU A 74 27.51 0.06 -8.74
C GLU A 74 26.45 0.59 -7.75
N GLY A 75 26.60 0.30 -6.46
CA GLY A 75 25.69 0.72 -5.39
C GLY A 75 24.46 -0.17 -5.23
N ALA A 76 23.46 0.33 -4.51
CA ALA A 76 22.25 -0.43 -4.18
C ALA A 76 21.37 -0.75 -5.42
N GLY A 77 21.54 0.00 -6.51
CA GLY A 77 20.83 -0.23 -7.76
C GLY A 77 21.19 -1.55 -8.45
N ALA A 78 22.37 -2.12 -8.19
CA ALA A 78 22.79 -3.39 -8.79
C ALA A 78 22.13 -4.64 -8.17
N PHE A 79 21.40 -4.49 -7.07
CA PHE A 79 20.62 -5.62 -6.54
C PHE A 79 19.47 -6.01 -7.50
N PRO A 80 19.10 -7.29 -7.54
CA PRO A 80 18.00 -7.76 -8.39
C PRO A 80 16.68 -7.05 -8.09
N VAL A 81 15.92 -6.72 -9.13
CA VAL A 81 14.58 -6.16 -8.97
C VAL A 81 13.60 -7.25 -8.52
N ALA A 82 12.75 -6.93 -7.54
CA ALA A 82 11.71 -7.83 -7.04
C ALA A 82 10.49 -7.85 -7.97
N PHE A 83 10.58 -8.57 -9.10
CA PHE A 83 9.51 -8.61 -10.11
C PHE A 83 8.14 -9.05 -9.56
N HIS A 84 8.12 -9.94 -8.57
CA HIS A 84 6.87 -10.39 -7.95
C HIS A 84 6.09 -9.23 -7.31
N LEU A 85 6.76 -8.21 -6.75
CA LEU A 85 6.10 -7.05 -6.15
C LEU A 85 5.44 -6.16 -7.22
N ASN A 86 6.05 -6.05 -8.40
CA ASN A 86 5.46 -5.31 -9.51
C ASN A 86 4.17 -5.99 -9.99
N ASN A 87 4.20 -7.31 -10.19
CA ASN A 87 3.03 -8.08 -10.61
C ASN A 87 1.88 -7.97 -9.57
N LEU A 88 2.21 -8.07 -8.27
CA LEU A 88 1.23 -7.90 -7.19
C LEU A 88 0.61 -6.50 -7.19
N LYS A 89 1.41 -5.46 -7.49
CA LYS A 89 0.97 -4.06 -7.58
C LYS A 89 0.00 -3.84 -8.75
N GLU A 90 0.26 -4.47 -9.89
CA GLU A 90 -0.64 -4.45 -11.04
C GLU A 90 -1.98 -5.11 -10.72
N MET A 91 -1.97 -6.27 -10.06
CA MET A 91 -3.19 -6.95 -9.63
C MET A 91 -3.99 -6.14 -8.62
N TYR A 92 -3.33 -5.52 -7.63
CA TYR A 92 -3.97 -4.63 -6.65
C TYR A 92 -4.66 -3.45 -7.35
N SER A 93 -3.95 -2.79 -8.26
CA SER A 93 -4.48 -1.65 -9.03
C SER A 93 -5.68 -2.07 -9.89
N ALA A 94 -5.63 -3.23 -10.53
CA ALA A 94 -6.75 -3.75 -11.32
C ALA A 94 -7.99 -4.02 -10.45
N MET A 95 -7.79 -4.44 -9.20
CA MET A 95 -8.89 -4.74 -8.28
C MET A 95 -9.51 -3.48 -7.68
N GLU A 96 -8.71 -2.47 -7.37
CA GLU A 96 -9.19 -1.12 -6.97
C GLU A 96 -10.02 -0.49 -8.10
N ASN A 97 -9.53 -0.55 -9.34
CA ASN A 97 -10.25 -0.03 -10.50
C ASN A 97 -11.57 -0.77 -10.76
N ASN A 98 -11.71 -2.03 -10.39
CA ASN A 98 -12.98 -2.77 -10.49
C ASN A 98 -13.98 -2.42 -9.38
N ALA A 99 -13.50 -2.05 -8.18
CA ALA A 99 -14.36 -1.52 -7.13
C ALA A 99 -14.95 -0.16 -7.53
N VAL A 100 -14.17 0.68 -8.21
CA VAL A 100 -14.61 1.99 -8.76
C VAL A 100 -15.50 1.82 -10.01
N LYS A 101 -15.26 0.81 -10.86
CA LYS A 101 -16.14 0.53 -12.02
C LYS A 101 -17.50 -0.04 -11.63
N LYS A 102 -17.66 -0.59 -10.42
CA LYS A 102 -18.96 -0.98 -9.85
C LYS A 102 -19.69 0.19 -9.17
N THR A 103 -19.45 1.43 -9.60
CA THR A 103 -20.28 2.59 -9.24
C THR A 103 -20.85 3.34 -10.44
N GLU A 104 -20.63 2.87 -11.67
CA GLU A 104 -21.26 3.48 -12.86
C GLU A 104 -22.30 2.53 -13.49
N VAL A 105 -23.56 2.91 -13.30
CA VAL A 105 -24.84 2.46 -13.91
C VAL A 105 -25.54 1.23 -13.30
N LEU A 106 -26.41 1.44 -12.29
CA LEU A 106 -27.90 1.39 -12.39
C LEU A 106 -28.55 1.77 -11.03
N PRO A 107 -29.83 2.21 -10.99
CA PRO A 107 -30.33 3.36 -10.23
C PRO A 107 -30.30 3.17 -8.71
N ASN A 108 -30.12 4.30 -8.02
CA ASN A 108 -30.39 4.54 -6.60
C ASN A 108 -31.40 3.54 -6.00
N PRO A 109 -30.96 2.54 -5.22
CA PRO A 109 -31.87 1.68 -4.47
C PRO A 109 -32.35 2.43 -3.24
N GLN A 110 -33.47 3.15 -3.43
CA GLN A 110 -34.42 3.51 -2.39
C GLN A 110 -33.81 4.22 -1.17
N GLU A 111 -33.49 5.50 -1.36
CA GLU A 111 -33.69 6.50 -0.31
C GLU A 111 -35.19 6.49 0.04
N ALA A 112 -35.60 5.58 0.92
CA ALA A 112 -36.94 5.64 1.50
C ALA A 112 -37.00 6.98 2.23
N THR A 113 -37.73 7.93 1.64
CA THR A 113 -37.98 9.24 2.22
C THR A 113 -39.27 9.15 3.03
N CYS A 114 -39.31 9.83 4.17
CA CYS A 114 -40.53 9.91 4.96
C CYS A 114 -41.65 10.56 4.11
N SER A 115 -42.80 9.90 3.95
CA SER A 115 -43.91 10.39 3.12
C SER A 115 -44.53 11.71 3.61
N ASP A 116 -44.20 12.13 4.83
CA ASP A 116 -44.69 13.36 5.46
C ASP A 116 -43.70 14.54 5.30
N HIS A 117 -42.38 14.26 5.20
CA HIS A 117 -41.32 15.29 5.26
C HIS A 117 -40.34 15.28 4.08
N GLY A 118 -40.35 14.24 3.23
CA GLY A 118 -39.50 14.16 2.04
C GLY A 118 -37.99 14.05 2.31
N LYS A 119 -37.57 13.72 3.53
CA LYS A 119 -36.17 13.56 3.94
C LYS A 119 -35.76 12.07 4.01
N PRO A 120 -34.49 11.73 3.74
CA PRO A 120 -33.99 10.35 3.81
C PRO A 120 -34.11 9.79 5.24
N LEU A 121 -34.60 8.56 5.37
CA LEU A 121 -34.78 7.89 6.66
C LEU A 121 -33.42 7.55 7.29
N GLU A 122 -33.03 8.32 8.32
CA GLU A 122 -32.10 7.86 9.33
C GLU A 122 -32.86 7.04 10.39
N LEU A 123 -32.17 6.16 11.12
CA LEU A 123 -32.76 5.10 11.97
C LEU A 123 -33.86 5.57 12.96
N PHE A 124 -33.97 6.88 13.25
CA PHE A 124 -35.08 7.51 13.95
C PHE A 124 -35.44 8.84 13.26
N CYS A 125 -36.75 9.12 13.10
CA CYS A 125 -37.27 10.41 12.62
C CYS A 125 -37.48 11.35 13.82
N GLU A 126 -36.61 12.36 13.99
CA GLU A 126 -36.69 13.33 15.10
C GLU A 126 -37.99 14.15 15.13
N THR A 127 -38.72 14.24 14.00
CA THR A 127 -40.00 14.98 13.91
C THR A 127 -41.24 14.10 13.98
N CYS A 128 -41.09 12.77 13.99
CA CYS A 128 -42.20 11.81 14.04
C CYS A 128 -42.41 11.21 15.44
N ASP A 129 -41.47 11.45 16.38
CA ASP A 129 -41.50 10.97 17.77
C ASP A 129 -42.10 12.00 18.75
N THR A 130 -42.97 12.90 18.27
CA THR A 130 -43.78 13.81 19.10
C THR A 130 -45.22 13.83 18.66
#